data_AF-A0A429S1Y5-F1
#
_entry.id   AF-A0A429S1Y5-F1
#
_cell.length_a   1.000
_cell.length_b   1.000
_cell.length_c   1.000
_cell.angle_alpha   90.00
_cell.angle_beta   90.00
_cell.angle_gamma   90.00
#
_symmetry.space_group_name_H-M   'P 1'
#
loop_
_entity.id
_entity.type
_entity.pdbx_description
1 polymer ?
#
loop_
_entity_poly.entity_id
_entity_poly.type
_entity_poly.pdbx_seq_one_letter_code
_entity_poly.pdbx_strand_id
1 'polypeptide(L)' 'MGRGKLRIYLGAAPGVGKTYAMLSEGHRRVERGTDCVVGFVEHHGRPRTEVMLHGLEQVPRRELA' A
#
# COMPACT_ATOMS: atom_id res chain seq x y z
N MET A 1 23.16 6.20 -11.44
CA MET A 1 22.15 5.51 -10.59
C MET A 1 21.05 6.52 -10.26
N GLY A 2 19.81 6.28 -10.69
CA GLY A 2 18.70 7.19 -10.40
C GLY A 2 18.29 7.13 -8.93
N ARG A 3 18.03 8.27 -8.29
CA ARG A 3 17.48 8.32 -6.94
C ARG A 3 16.01 7.89 -6.98
N GLY A 4 15.62 6.96 -6.11
CA GLY A 4 14.21 6.64 -5.90
C GLY A 4 13.42 7.87 -5.43
N LYS A 5 12.11 7.86 -5.67
CA LYS A 5 11.18 8.90 -5.18
C LYS A 5 10.39 8.37 -3.99
N LEU A 6 10.49 9.03 -2.85
CA LEU A 6 9.63 8.78 -1.69
C LEU A 6 8.37 9.63 -1.81
N ARG A 7 7.20 8.99 -1.81
CA ARG A 7 5.90 9.68 -1.74
C ARG A 7 5.29 9.43 -0.36
N ILE A 8 4.94 10.52 0.34
CA ILE A 8 4.35 10.46 1.68
C ILE A 8 2.88 10.90 1.59
N TYR A 9 1.98 10.05 2.08
CA TYR A 9 0.57 10.39 2.25
C TYR A 9 0.35 10.92 3.68
N LEU A 10 0.39 12.24 3.84
CA LEU A 10 0.19 12.90 5.13
C LEU A 10 -1.30 13.07 5.43
N GLY A 11 -1.69 13.01 6.70
CA GLY A 11 -3.09 13.20 7.10
C GLY A 11 -3.21 13.51 8.59
N ALA A 12 -4.10 14.44 8.92
CA ALA A 12 -4.19 15.11 10.21
C ALA A 12 -4.63 14.24 11.39
N ALA A 13 -5.24 13.07 11.14
CA ALA A 13 -5.73 12.18 12.19
C ALA A 13 -5.72 10.70 11.74
N PRO A 14 -5.92 9.74 12.67
CA PRO A 14 -6.24 8.36 12.32
C PRO A 14 -7.56 8.26 11.53
N GLY A 15 -7.65 7.32 10.59
CA GLY A 15 -8.88 7.08 9.83
C GLY A 15 -9.13 8.01 8.64
N VAL A 16 -8.35 9.08 8.46
CA VAL A 16 -8.48 10.04 7.33
C VAL A 16 -8.14 9.47 5.94
N GLY A 17 -7.93 8.16 5.82
CA GLY A 17 -7.79 7.48 4.52
C GLY A 17 -6.37 7.38 3.94
N LYS A 18 -5.31 7.68 4.70
CA LYS A 18 -3.91 7.61 4.23
C LYS A 18 -3.56 6.28 3.56
N THR A 19 -3.80 5.16 4.26
CA THR A 19 -3.54 3.80 3.74
C THR A 19 -4.37 3.49 2.50
N TYR A 20 -5.64 3.91 2.50
CA TYR A 20 -6.52 3.70 1.35
C TYR A 20 -6.04 4.46 0.11
N ALA A 21 -5.65 5.72 0.26
CA ALA A 21 -5.10 6.55 -0.82
C ALA A 21 -3.76 5.99 -1.36
N MET A 22 -2.93 5.43 -0.48
CA MET A 22 -1.70 4.73 -0.85
C MET A 22 -2.00 3.46 -1.68
N LEU A 23 -2.93 2.62 -1.25
CA LEU A 23 -3.30 1.40 -1.99
C LEU A 23 -3.97 1.71 -3.33
N SER A 24 -4.81 2.75 -3.39
CA SER A 24 -5.42 3.22 -4.64
C SER A 24 -4.36 3.68 -5.66
N GLU A 25 -3.28 4.31 -5.22
CA GLU A 25 -2.14 4.61 -6.10
C GLU A 25 -1.40 3.35 -6.54
N GLY A 26 -1.26 2.35 -5.66
CA GLY A 26 -0.70 1.05 -6.01
C GLY A 26 -1.43 0.41 -7.18
N HIS A 27 -2.76 0.34 -7.11
CA HIS A 27 -3.61 -0.14 -8.21
C HIS A 27 -3.37 0.64 -9.50
N ARG A 28 -3.42 1.97 -9.46
CA ARG A 28 -3.16 2.81 -10.65
C ARG A 28 -1.78 2.56 -11.28
N ARG A 29 -0.77 2.23 -10.48
CA ARG A 29 0.59 1.93 -10.96
C ARG A 29 0.64 0.57 -11.64
N VAL A 30 0.07 -0.46 -11.02
CA VAL A 30 -0.02 -1.81 -11.58
C VAL A 30 -0.83 -1.79 -12.89
N GLU A 31 -1.98 -1.11 -12.91
CA GLU A 31 -2.81 -0.93 -14.11
C GLU A 31 -2.06 -0.25 -15.27
N ARG A 32 -1.06 0.58 -14.96
CA ARG A 32 -0.19 1.25 -15.94
C ARG A 32 1.06 0.42 -16.31
N GLY A 33 1.15 -0.82 -15.85
CA GLY A 33 2.27 -1.72 -16.10
C GLY A 33 3.51 -1.45 -15.25
N THR A 34 3.38 -0.70 -14.14
CA THR A 34 4.50 -0.54 -13.19
C THR A 34 4.63 -1.79 -12.34
N ASP A 35 5.83 -2.35 -12.27
CA ASP A 35 6.18 -3.38 -11.30
C ASP A 35 6.10 -2.82 -9.87
N CYS A 36 5.14 -3.31 -9.09
CA CYS A 36 4.76 -2.74 -7.80
C CYS A 36 4.28 -3.83 -6.84
N VAL A 37 4.92 -3.90 -5.68
CA VAL A 37 4.62 -4.85 -4.62
C VAL A 37 4.33 -4.11 -3.31
N VAL A 38 3.38 -4.63 -2.52
CA VAL A 38 3.13 -4.19 -1.15
C VAL A 38 4.15 -4.86 -0.22
N GLY A 39 5.11 -4.09 0.27
CA GLY A 39 6.08 -4.57 1.27
C GLY A 39 5.48 -4.72 2.67
N PHE A 40 4.61 -3.79 3.08
CA PHE A 40 3.93 -3.83 4.37
C PHE A 40 2.68 -2.95 4.38
N VAL A 41 1.65 -3.41 5.08
CA VAL A 41 0.41 -2.67 5.31
C VAL A 41 -0.26 -3.13 6.60
N GLU A 42 -0.86 -2.19 7.33
CA GLU A 42 -1.78 -2.47 8.44
C GLU A 42 -3.16 -1.90 8.10
N HIS A 43 -4.16 -2.79 8.01
CA HIS A 43 -5.54 -2.40 7.75
C HIS A 43 -6.33 -2.09 9.03
N HIS A 44 -5.78 -2.40 10.22
CA HIS A 44 -6.40 -2.18 11.54
C HIS A 44 -7.86 -2.65 11.61
N GLY A 45 -8.16 -3.82 11.05
CA GLY A 45 -9.52 -4.38 11.05
C GLY A 45 -10.53 -3.63 10.18
N ARG A 46 -10.10 -2.75 9.26
CA ARG A 46 -11.00 -2.03 8.34
C ARG A 46 -11.23 -2.88 7.07
N PRO A 47 -12.44 -3.43 6.85
CA PRO A 47 -12.67 -4.39 5.77
C PRO A 47 -12.41 -3.81 4.38
N ARG A 48 -12.77 -2.53 4.17
CA ARG A 48 -12.53 -1.86 2.88
C ARG A 48 -11.04 -1.71 2.55
N THR A 49 -10.18 -1.57 3.54
CA THR A 49 -8.73 -1.46 3.31
C THR A 49 -8.12 -2.84 3.03
N GLU A 50 -8.64 -3.88 3.67
CA GLU A 50 -8.25 -5.27 3.43
C GLU A 50 -8.59 -5.69 1.99
N VAL A 51 -9.80 -5.38 1.52
CA VAL A 51 -10.23 -5.65 0.14
C VAL A 51 -9.30 -4.99 -0.89
N MET A 52 -8.73 -3.82 -0.57
CA MET A 52 -7.81 -3.10 -1.46
C MET A 52 -6.44 -3.79 -1.64
N LEU A 53 -6.12 -4.79 -0.80
CA LEU A 53 -4.91 -5.60 -0.96
C LEU A 53 -5.08 -6.68 -2.03
N HIS A 54 -6.32 -7.07 -2.33
CA HIS A 54 -6.58 -8.00 -3.42
C HIS A 54 -6.19 -7.37 -4.75
N GLY A 55 -5.52 -8.13 -5.60
CA GLY A 55 -5.01 -7.65 -6.89
C GLY A 55 -3.68 -6.91 -6.82
N LEU A 56 -3.10 -6.71 -5.62
CA LEU A 56 -1.72 -6.25 -5.46
C LEU A 56 -0.85 -7.42 -5.01
N GLU A 57 0.34 -7.55 -5.61
CA GLU A 57 1.35 -8.48 -5.12
C GLU A 57 1.79 -8.07 -3.71
N GLN A 58 1.99 -9.05 -2.82
CA GLN A 58 2.36 -8.83 -1.44
C GLN A 58 3.61 -9.64 -1.11
N VAL A 59 4.60 -9.00 -0.48
CA VAL A 59 5.75 -9.71 0.08
C VAL A 59 5.27 -10.48 1.33
N PRO A 60 5.46 -11.82 1.40
CA PRO A 60 5.12 -12.58 2.60
C PRO A 60 5.87 -12.04 3.82
N ARG A 61 5.17 -11.95 4.96
CA ARG A 61 5.80 -11.55 6.22
C ARG A 61 6.77 -12.63 6.68
N ARG A 62 7.96 -12.23 7.10
CA ARG A 62 8.88 -13.13 7.79
C ARG A 62 8.37 -13.36 9.21
N GLU A 63 8.13 -14.60 9.56
CA GLU A 63 7.89 -15.00 10.95
C GLU A 63 9.23 -15.02 11.69
N LEU A 64 9.28 -14.38 12.85
CA LEU A 64 10.42 -14.39 13.75
C LEU A 64 10.05 -15.28 14.93
N ALA A 65 10.90 -16.27 15.22
CA ALA A 65 10.78 -17.16 16.37
C ALA A 65 11.20 -16.47 17.67
#